data_AF-A0A285GXD3-F1
#
_entry.id   AF-A0A285GXD3-F1
#
_cell.length_a   1.000
_cell.length_b   1.000
_cell.length_c   1.000
_cell.angle_alpha   90.00
_cell.angle_beta   90.00
_cell.angle_gamma   90.00
#
_symmetry.space_group_name_H-M   'P 1'
#
loop_
_entity.id
_entity.type
_entity.pdbx_description
1 polymer ?
#
loop_
_entity_poly.entity_id
_entity_poly.type
_entity_poly.pdbx_seq_one_letter_code
_entity_poly.pdbx_strand_id
1 'polypeptide(L)'
;MVIADRPVPADIVDRLLWRDAQSMLGQHTGAGHDGNCVWCGWRWPCAPRRLAERAEAASRRPWREAWTVRHDLNSIRALPAMNHRPRNTGYFN
;
A
#
# COMPACT_ATOMS: atom_id res chain seq x y z
N MET A 1 -27.55 -6.34 -15.21
CA MET A 1 -26.59 -5.21 -15.12
C MET A 1 -25.26 -5.72 -15.64
N VAL A 2 -24.80 -5.20 -16.79
CA VAL A 2 -23.57 -5.65 -17.46
C VAL A 2 -22.37 -5.14 -16.66
N ILE A 3 -21.54 -6.06 -16.16
CA ILE A 3 -20.24 -5.73 -15.59
C ILE A 3 -19.40 -5.27 -16.79
N ALA A 4 -19.27 -3.97 -16.98
CA ALA A 4 -18.29 -3.44 -17.91
C ALA A 4 -16.92 -3.87 -17.40
N ASP A 5 -16.35 -4.90 -18.02
CA ASP A 5 -14.98 -5.33 -17.82
C ASP A 5 -14.10 -4.17 -18.32
N ARG A 6 -13.83 -3.20 -17.43
CA ARG A 6 -12.80 -2.20 -17.68
C ARG A 6 -11.53 -3.01 -17.89
N PRO A 7 -10.85 -2.92 -19.05
CA PRO A 7 -9.69 -3.74 -19.34
C PRO A 7 -8.69 -3.54 -18.22
N VAL A 8 -8.46 -4.58 -17.43
CA VAL A 8 -7.55 -4.54 -16.28
C VAL A 8 -6.16 -4.27 -16.85
N PRO A 9 -5.51 -3.15 -16.52
CA PRO A 9 -4.18 -2.85 -17.03
C PRO A 9 -3.19 -3.96 -16.63
N ALA A 10 -2.26 -4.31 -17.53
CA ALA A 10 -1.32 -5.42 -17.30
C ALA A 10 -0.31 -5.15 -16.15
N ASP A 11 -0.20 -3.90 -15.72
CA ASP A 11 0.60 -3.43 -14.59
C ASP A 11 -0.11 -3.57 -13.23
N ILE A 12 -1.36 -4.04 -13.19
CA ILE A 12 -2.06 -4.31 -11.93
C ILE A 12 -1.60 -5.65 -11.34
N VAL A 13 -0.95 -5.56 -10.19
CA VAL A 13 -0.42 -6.70 -9.43
C VAL A 13 -1.50 -7.27 -8.52
N ASP A 14 -2.29 -6.42 -7.87
CA ASP A 14 -3.43 -6.82 -7.04
C ASP A 14 -4.75 -6.37 -7.69
N ARG A 15 -5.37 -7.30 -8.42
CA ARG A 15 -6.61 -7.04 -9.17
C ARG A 15 -7.82 -6.80 -8.27
N LEU A 16 -7.85 -7.41 -7.08
CA LEU A 16 -8.97 -7.24 -6.16
C LEU A 16 -8.91 -5.85 -5.53
N LEU A 17 -7.73 -5.45 -5.05
CA LEU A 17 -7.49 -4.11 -4.51
C LEU A 17 -7.76 -3.03 -5.57
N TRP A 18 -7.33 -3.26 -6.81
CA TRP A 18 -7.61 -2.33 -7.91
C TRP A 18 -9.11 -2.19 -8.20
N ARG A 19 -9.86 -3.31 -8.23
CA ARG A 19 -11.29 -3.29 -8.49
C ARG A 19 -12.06 -2.55 -7.40
N ASP A 20 -11.69 -2.76 -6.14
CA ASP A 20 -12.30 -2.07 -5.00
C ASP A 20 -11.99 -0.57 -5.04
N ALA A 21 -10.73 -0.20 -5.34
CA ALA A 21 -10.33 1.19 -5.53
C ALA A 21 -11.15 1.87 -6.65
N GLN A 22 -11.31 1.20 -7.79
CA GLN A 22 -12.09 1.73 -8.92
C GLN A 22 -13.58 1.86 -8.62
N SER A 23 -14.15 0.93 -7.86
CA SER A 23 -15.54 1.02 -7.40
C SER A 23 -15.74 2.24 -6.49
N MET A 24 -14.80 2.50 -5.56
CA MET A 24 -14.85 3.69 -4.70
C MET A 24 -14.65 4.98 -5.51
N LEU A 25 -13.73 5.01 -6.47
CA LEU A 25 -13.54 6.17 -7.35
C LEU A 25 -14.75 6.45 -8.23
N GLY A 26 -15.46 5.40 -8.68
CA GLY A 26 -16.69 5.50 -9.44
C GLY A 26 -17.89 6.03 -8.64
N GLN A 27 -17.87 5.89 -7.31
CA GLN A 27 -18.87 6.47 -6.42
C GLN A 27 -18.51 7.91 -6.03
N HIS A 28 -17.21 8.19 -5.82
CA HIS A 28 -16.71 9.52 -5.45
C HIS A 28 -16.21 10.31 -6.68
N THR A 29 -17.10 10.58 -7.63
CA THR A 29 -16.75 11.13 -8.96
C THR A 29 -16.45 12.62 -8.99
N GLY A 30 -17.11 13.43 -8.15
CA GLY A 30 -16.93 14.88 -8.18
C GLY A 30 -17.34 15.62 -6.92
N ALA A 31 -16.97 16.90 -6.89
CA ALA A 31 -17.52 17.88 -5.96
C ALA A 31 -18.89 18.37 -6.48
N GLY A 32 -19.85 18.54 -5.59
CA GLY A 32 -21.08 19.27 -5.82
C GLY A 32 -20.84 20.78 -5.80
N HIS A 33 -21.91 21.54 -6.04
CA HIS A 33 -21.86 23.00 -6.12
C HIS A 33 -21.40 23.68 -4.81
N ASP A 34 -21.47 22.97 -3.69
CA ASP A 34 -21.05 23.40 -2.37
C ASP A 34 -19.58 23.09 -2.06
N GLY A 35 -18.84 22.48 -2.99
CA GLY A 35 -17.46 22.04 -2.77
C GLY A 35 -17.33 20.76 -1.94
N ASN A 36 -18.44 20.06 -1.66
CA ASN A 36 -18.45 18.77 -0.99
C ASN A 36 -18.61 17.64 -1.99
N CYS A 37 -18.16 16.44 -1.65
CA CYS A 37 -18.36 15.26 -2.49
C CYS A 37 -19.85 14.96 -2.64
N VAL A 38 -20.32 14.77 -3.87
CA VAL A 38 -21.74 14.46 -4.15
C VAL A 38 -22.24 13.15 -3.54
N TRP A 39 -21.33 12.23 -3.20
CA TRP A 39 -21.69 10.91 -2.70
C TRP A 39 -21.65 10.81 -1.18
N CYS A 40 -20.63 11.38 -0.52
CA CYS A 40 -20.52 11.32 0.94
C CYS A 40 -20.86 12.64 1.65
N GLY A 41 -20.96 13.77 0.94
CA GLY A 41 -21.25 15.08 1.53
C GLY A 41 -20.07 15.72 2.28
N TRP A 42 -18.89 15.10 2.27
CA TRP A 42 -17.68 15.65 2.92
C TRP A 42 -16.90 16.56 1.98
N ARG A 43 -16.16 17.53 2.52
CA ARG A 43 -15.32 18.45 1.76
C ARG A 43 -14.44 17.73 0.73
N TRP A 44 -14.52 18.16 -0.52
CA TRP A 44 -13.73 17.60 -1.61
C TRP A 44 -12.28 18.11 -1.59
N PRO A 45 -11.28 17.27 -1.91
CA PRO A 45 -11.33 15.83 -2.08
C PRO A 45 -11.49 15.10 -0.74
N CYS A 46 -12.52 14.24 -0.67
CA CYS A 46 -12.90 13.53 0.54
C CYS A 46 -11.88 12.44 0.92
N ALA A 47 -11.83 12.08 2.21
CA ALA A 47 -10.92 11.06 2.71
C ALA A 47 -11.09 9.67 2.02
N PRO A 48 -12.32 9.20 1.72
CA PRO A 48 -12.51 7.96 0.97
C PRO A 48 -11.91 7.98 -0.43
N ARG A 49 -12.05 9.11 -1.15
CA ARG A 49 -11.43 9.28 -2.47
C ARG A 49 -9.91 9.21 -2.40
N ARG A 50 -9.30 9.94 -1.47
CA ARG A 50 -7.84 9.90 -1.25
C ARG A 50 -7.34 8.52 -0.84
N LEU A 51 -8.16 7.74 -0.14
CA LEU A 51 -7.83 6.35 0.18
C LEU A 51 -7.89 5.47 -1.08
N ALA A 52 -8.92 5.61 -1.91
CA ALA A 52 -9.07 4.87 -3.15
C ALA A 52 -7.95 5.19 -4.15
N GLU A 53 -7.52 6.45 -4.28
CA GLU A 53 -6.36 6.84 -5.09
C GLU A 53 -5.06 6.17 -4.60
N ARG A 54 -4.84 6.11 -3.28
CA ARG A 54 -3.69 5.40 -2.71
C ARG A 54 -3.76 3.89 -2.92
N ALA A 55 -4.96 3.30 -2.84
CA ALA A 55 -5.18 1.88 -3.07
C ALA A 55 -4.96 1.51 -4.55
N GLU A 56 -5.38 2.37 -5.48
CA GLU A 56 -5.11 2.21 -6.92
C GLU A 56 -3.61 2.27 -7.21
N ALA A 57 -2.89 3.26 -6.65
CA ALA A 57 -1.44 3.33 -6.77
C ALA A 57 -0.74 2.11 -6.13
N ALA A 58 -1.22 1.63 -4.98
CA ALA A 58 -0.67 0.45 -4.32
C ALA A 58 -0.92 -0.84 -5.12
N SER A 59 -2.05 -0.95 -5.82
CA SER A 59 -2.39 -2.12 -6.64
C SER A 59 -1.43 -2.34 -7.82
N ARG A 60 -0.73 -1.28 -8.24
CA ARG A 60 0.31 -1.31 -9.28
C ARG A 60 1.70 -1.66 -8.74
N ARG A 61 1.91 -1.61 -7.42
CA ARG A 61 3.23 -1.84 -6.85
C ARG A 61 3.52 -3.34 -6.83
N PRO A 62 4.68 -3.79 -7.36
CA PRO A 62 5.04 -5.19 -7.36
C PRO A 62 5.21 -5.71 -5.93
N TRP A 63 4.25 -6.54 -5.50
CA TRP A 63 4.31 -7.29 -4.25
C TRP A 63 5.63 -8.05 -4.07
N ARG A 64 6.27 -8.47 -5.17
CA ARG A 64 7.57 -9.18 -5.15
C ARG A 64 8.70 -8.37 -4.53
N GLU A 65 8.83 -7.08 -4.83
CA GLU A 65 9.91 -6.26 -4.25
C GLU A 65 9.68 -6.04 -2.76
N ALA A 66 8.44 -5.75 -2.38
CA ALA A 66 8.09 -5.57 -0.98
C ALA A 66 8.18 -6.87 -0.17
N TRP A 67 7.90 -8.03 -0.78
CA TRP A 67 8.09 -9.34 -0.17
C TRP A 67 9.56 -9.71 -0.04
N THR A 68 10.37 -9.50 -1.08
CA THR A 68 11.82 -9.76 -1.06
C THR A 68 12.50 -8.91 0.01
N VAL A 69 12.21 -7.61 0.06
CA VAL A 69 12.74 -6.72 1.11
C VAL A 69 12.29 -7.12 2.51
N ARG A 70 11.03 -7.56 2.69
CA ARG A 70 10.55 -8.09 3.99
C ARG A 70 11.25 -9.39 4.37
N HIS A 71 11.45 -10.27 3.39
CA HIS A 71 12.13 -11.53 3.56
C HIS A 71 13.59 -11.29 3.98
N ASP A 72 14.31 -10.44 3.26
CA ASP A 72 15.69 -10.06 3.55
C ASP A 72 15.83 -9.43 4.94
N LEU A 73 14.92 -8.51 5.30
CA LEU A 73 14.87 -7.93 6.65
C LEU A 73 14.63 -8.97 7.75
N ASN A 74 13.76 -9.95 7.49
CA ASN A 74 13.52 -11.04 8.44
C ASN A 74 14.72 -11.98 8.52
N SER A 75 15.39 -12.28 7.40
CA SER A 75 16.65 -13.06 7.38
C SER A 75 17.74 -12.36 8.19
N ILE A 76 17.90 -11.04 8.05
CA ILE A 76 18.87 -10.25 8.81
C ILE A 76 18.52 -10.23 10.31
N ARG A 77 17.23 -10.10 10.67
CA ARG A 77 16.77 -10.15 12.08
C ARG A 77 16.91 -11.54 12.70
N ALA A 78 16.83 -12.59 11.90
CA ALA A 78 16.98 -13.98 12.35
C ALA A 78 18.46 -14.37 12.56
N LEU A 79 19.41 -13.58 12.07
CA LEU A 79 20.82 -13.76 12.42
C LEU A 79 21.00 -13.44 13.91
N PRO A 80 21.66 -14.31 14.70
CA PRO A 80 22.01 -13.97 16.07
C PRO A 80 22.86 -12.70 16.03
N ALA A 81 22.49 -11.71 16.85
CA ALA A 81 23.25 -10.48 16.99
C ALA A 81 24.72 -10.86 17.16
N MET A 82 25.56 -10.48 16.18
CA MET A 82 27.00 -10.58 16.30
C MET A 82 27.41 -9.56 17.36
N ASN A 83 27.22 -9.95 18.62
CA ASN A 83 27.82 -9.32 19.78
C ASN A 83 29.33 -9.52 19.61
N HIS A 84 29.96 -8.62 18.84
CA HIS A 84 31.35 -8.28 19.00
C HIS A 84 31.50 -7.63 20.38
N ARG A 85 31.41 -8.44 21.43
CA ARG A 85 31.94 -8.09 22.73
C ARG A 85 33.44 -8.35 22.62
N PRO A 86 34.31 -7.33 22.59
CA PRO A 86 35.73 -7.59 22.74
C PRO A 86 35.91 -8.30 24.09
N ARG A 87 36.37 -9.56 24.04
CA ARG A 87 36.91 -10.26 25.20
C ARG A 87 38.15 -9.47 25.61
N ASN A 88 37.99 -8.52 26.52
CA ASN A 88 39.15 -7.98 27.21
C ASN A 88 39.51 -8.99 28.31
N THR A 89 40.41 -9.90 27.93
CA THR A 89 41.14 -10.80 28.83
C THR A 89 42.03 -9.92 29.72
N GLY A 90 41.70 -9.84 31.01
CA GLY A 90 42.50 -9.16 32.02
C GLY A 90 42.67 -10.04 33.24
N TYR A 91 43.50 -11.06 33.13
CA TYR A 91 44.32 -11.56 34.24
C TYR A 91 45.70 -10.90 34.12
N PHE A 92 46.48 -10.86 35.22
CA PHE A 92 47.72 -10.09 35.50
C PHE A 92 47.41 -8.76 36.22
N ASN A 93 47.84 -8.52 37.47
CA ASN A 93 48.70 -9.22 38.43
C ASN A 93 48.26 -8.80 39.84
#